data_AF-A0A2M6GGX6-F1
#
_entry.id   AF-A0A2M6GGX6-F1
#
_cell.length_a   1.000
_cell.length_b   1.000
_cell.length_c   1.000
_cell.angle_alpha   90.00
_cell.angle_beta   90.00
_cell.angle_gamma   90.00
#
_symmetry.space_group_name_H-M   'P 1'
#
loop_
_entity.id
_entity.type
_entity.pdbx_description
1 polymer ?
#
loop_
_entity_poly.entity_id
_entity_poly.type
_entity_poly.pdbx_seq_one_letter_code
_entity_poly.pdbx_strand_id
1 'polypeptide(L)'
;MSILYACAPDEQVTAELDAIAQSENTYGMVCDEITFENNVNRDANGFVSSVQSTGGKTIGVMGVRRSYSYPFKAYETTNMANLFNTTGTTKPAHSDDDDLIQAETGNVLIVNQTSTAAYTDDYANGAKMTLDFSSLGSVTLNSLTVLDNEEEGSKAVVYLQDGTTQTFAYPMTGDGGVGTLMFGTNGTSNVVKLEVILGPEGTRVGSGAIDNIKFCYGTSVYGCTRTQGYWKNHASDSKHYDATWAKVGESTLFFKSGETYYSILGVQPRGNAYFTLAHQYVAATLNMKVASAPTAVVTAYTQATTFFNTYTPAQVAGDKNLHNQATKLAGILDDYNNGKTGPGHCD
;
A
#
# COMPACT_ATOMS: atom_id res chain seq x y z
N MET A 1 37.24 0.10 47.99
CA MET A 1 37.59 -0.86 46.93
C MET A 1 36.33 -1.04 46.11
N SER A 2 36.14 -0.20 45.09
CA SER A 2 34.95 -0.21 44.24
C SER A 2 35.43 -0.51 42.82
N ILE A 3 35.13 -1.71 42.34
CA ILE A 3 35.42 -2.12 40.97
C ILE A 3 34.16 -1.79 40.16
N LEU A 4 34.29 -0.78 39.30
CA LEU A 4 33.32 -0.49 38.25
C LEU A 4 33.42 -1.61 37.22
N TYR A 5 32.33 -2.35 37.01
CA TYR A 5 32.17 -3.24 35.85
C TYR A 5 31.85 -2.36 34.64
N ALA A 6 32.81 -2.21 33.74
CA ALA A 6 32.56 -1.72 32.38
C ALA A 6 32.24 -2.93 31.50
N CYS A 7 31.11 -2.91 30.78
CA CYS A 7 30.81 -3.87 29.72
C CYS A 7 31.92 -3.83 28.66
N ALA A 8 32.33 -5.00 28.18
CA ALA A 8 33.40 -5.13 27.20
C ALA A 8 32.94 -4.57 25.84
N PRO A 9 33.82 -3.86 25.10
CA PRO A 9 33.49 -3.30 23.79
C PRO A 9 33.07 -4.35 22.76
N ASP A 10 33.53 -5.60 22.91
CA ASP A 10 33.17 -6.70 22.01
C ASP A 10 31.68 -7.08 22.08
N GLU A 11 31.02 -6.88 23.23
CA GLU A 11 29.59 -7.20 23.41
C GLU A 11 28.68 -6.14 22.76
N GLN A 12 29.14 -4.88 22.71
CA GLN A 12 28.45 -3.80 21.98
C GLN A 12 28.60 -3.98 20.46
N VAL A 13 29.77 -4.42 19.99
CA VAL A 13 30.02 -4.67 18.57
C VAL A 13 29.22 -5.87 18.07
N THR A 14 29.07 -6.94 18.86
CA THR A 14 28.19 -8.07 18.50
C THR A 14 26.72 -7.68 18.47
N ALA A 15 26.26 -6.82 19.40
CA ALA A 15 24.88 -6.35 19.39
C ALA A 15 24.59 -5.40 18.21
N GLU A 16 25.55 -4.57 17.78
CA GLU A 16 25.44 -3.76 16.56
C GLU A 16 25.47 -4.63 15.29
N LEU A 17 26.32 -5.66 15.23
CA LEU A 17 26.38 -6.59 14.10
C LEU A 17 25.14 -7.51 14.02
N ASP A 18 24.60 -7.95 15.15
CA ASP A 18 23.35 -8.73 15.19
C ASP A 18 22.13 -7.84 14.89
N ALA A 19 22.16 -6.55 15.25
CA ALA A 19 21.14 -5.58 14.81
C ALA A 19 21.23 -5.30 13.30
N ILE A 20 22.43 -5.35 12.71
CA ILE A 20 22.62 -5.28 11.26
C ILE A 20 22.15 -6.59 10.60
N ALA A 21 22.43 -7.75 11.17
CA ALA A 21 21.99 -9.06 10.66
C ALA A 21 20.47 -9.29 10.77
N GLN A 22 19.81 -8.76 11.82
CA GLN A 22 18.34 -8.77 11.92
C GLN A 22 17.67 -7.73 11.00
N SER A 23 18.44 -6.81 10.41
CA SER A 23 17.96 -5.86 9.40
C SER A 23 18.02 -6.38 7.97
N GLU A 24 18.57 -7.60 7.75
CA GLU A 24 18.90 -8.14 6.41
C GLU A 24 17.70 -8.53 5.54
N ASN A 25 16.47 -8.20 5.93
CA ASN A 25 15.30 -8.53 5.12
C ASN A 25 14.41 -7.34 4.75
N THR A 26 14.82 -6.08 4.91
CA THR A 26 13.97 -4.93 4.53
C THR A 26 14.68 -3.98 3.57
N TYR A 27 14.37 -4.04 2.27
CA TYR A 27 14.86 -3.07 1.29
C TYR A 27 13.78 -2.02 1.05
N GLY A 28 13.96 -0.84 1.63
CA GLY A 28 13.13 0.32 1.33
C GLY A 28 11.77 0.30 2.03
N MET A 29 11.47 1.42 2.69
CA MET A 29 10.14 1.71 3.18
C MET A 29 9.31 2.26 2.03
N VAL A 30 8.15 1.66 1.78
CA VAL A 30 7.23 2.04 0.71
C VAL A 30 6.03 2.72 1.34
N CYS A 31 5.78 3.97 0.98
CA CYS A 31 4.58 4.68 1.42
C CYS A 31 3.42 4.45 0.45
N ASP A 32 2.24 4.33 1.03
CA ASP A 32 0.99 3.96 0.38
C ASP A 32 -0.18 4.62 1.12
N GLU A 33 -1.35 4.57 0.52
CA GLU A 33 -2.54 5.27 1.00
C GLU A 33 -3.81 4.48 0.74
N ILE A 34 -4.73 4.52 1.70
CA ILE A 34 -6.11 4.03 1.54
C ILE A 34 -6.99 5.26 1.31
N THR A 35 -7.52 5.41 0.10
CA THR A 35 -8.44 6.48 -0.30
C THR A 35 -9.89 5.99 -0.46
N PHE A 36 -10.14 4.70 -0.22
CA PHE A 36 -11.43 4.01 -0.46
C PHE A 36 -12.01 4.09 -1.89
N GLU A 37 -11.29 4.66 -2.86
CA GLU A 37 -11.65 4.68 -4.28
C GLU A 37 -11.26 3.41 -5.05
N ASN A 38 -10.41 2.58 -4.45
CA ASN A 38 -9.95 1.34 -5.05
C ASN A 38 -10.89 0.17 -4.70
N ASN A 39 -10.59 -1.01 -5.23
CA ASN A 39 -11.39 -2.20 -5.00
C ASN A 39 -11.55 -2.53 -3.51
N VAL A 40 -12.76 -2.93 -3.13
CA VAL A 40 -13.08 -3.44 -1.79
C VAL A 40 -13.64 -4.85 -1.89
N ASN A 41 -13.38 -5.66 -0.87
CA ASN A 41 -14.12 -6.90 -0.67
C ASN A 41 -15.25 -6.66 0.30
N ARG A 42 -16.39 -7.30 0.06
CA ARG A 42 -17.58 -7.24 0.92
C ARG A 42 -17.89 -8.62 1.48
N ASP A 43 -18.39 -8.68 2.70
CA ASP A 43 -18.86 -9.91 3.32
C ASP A 43 -20.22 -10.37 2.76
N ALA A 44 -20.74 -11.48 3.29
CA ALA A 44 -22.00 -12.06 2.84
C ALA A 44 -23.22 -11.14 3.03
N ASN A 45 -23.13 -10.13 3.90
CA ASN A 45 -24.18 -9.14 4.15
C ASN A 45 -23.96 -7.85 3.34
N GLY A 46 -22.91 -7.79 2.52
CA GLY A 46 -22.59 -6.64 1.67
C GLY A 46 -21.77 -5.55 2.36
N PHE A 47 -21.35 -5.73 3.62
CA PHE A 47 -20.50 -4.77 4.32
C PHE A 47 -19.03 -4.96 3.96
N VAL A 48 -18.25 -3.88 4.00
CA VAL A 48 -16.82 -3.89 3.64
C VAL A 48 -16.05 -4.75 4.65
N SER A 49 -15.29 -5.72 4.15
CA SER A 49 -14.46 -6.61 4.96
C SER A 49 -12.96 -6.42 4.72
N SER A 50 -12.59 -5.83 3.59
CA SER A 50 -11.23 -5.37 3.33
C SER A 50 -11.20 -4.33 2.22
N VAL A 51 -10.17 -3.51 2.19
CA VAL A 51 -9.96 -2.46 1.19
C VAL A 51 -8.60 -2.58 0.54
N GLN A 52 -8.48 -2.16 -0.72
CA GLN A 52 -7.18 -2.03 -1.38
C GLN A 52 -6.62 -0.61 -1.22
N SER A 53 -5.35 -0.52 -0.84
CA SER A 53 -4.58 0.72 -0.95
C SER A 53 -4.30 1.07 -2.42
N THR A 54 -3.83 2.28 -2.68
CA THR A 54 -3.39 2.74 -4.02
C THR A 54 -2.26 1.87 -4.58
N GLY A 55 -1.38 1.35 -3.73
CA GLY A 55 -0.35 0.38 -4.08
C GLY A 55 -0.84 -1.07 -4.19
N GLY A 56 -2.15 -1.31 -4.11
CA GLY A 56 -2.77 -2.63 -4.28
C GLY A 56 -2.62 -3.58 -3.08
N LYS A 57 -2.30 -3.07 -1.90
CA LYS A 57 -2.26 -3.87 -0.66
C LYS A 57 -3.64 -4.04 -0.10
N THR A 58 -3.98 -5.25 0.34
CA THR A 58 -5.28 -5.55 0.95
C THR A 58 -5.16 -5.41 2.47
N ILE A 59 -5.95 -4.49 3.04
CA ILE A 59 -6.04 -4.20 4.47
C ILE A 59 -7.40 -4.69 4.96
N GLY A 60 -7.41 -5.48 6.04
CA GLY A 60 -8.64 -5.97 6.65
C GLY A 60 -9.40 -4.84 7.33
N VAL A 61 -10.73 -4.81 7.22
CA VAL A 61 -11.57 -3.75 7.77
C VAL A 61 -12.75 -4.36 8.54
N MET A 62 -13.06 -3.76 9.69
CA MET A 62 -14.28 -4.07 10.44
C MET A 62 -14.82 -2.81 11.11
N GLY A 63 -16.12 -2.56 10.95
CA GLY A 63 -16.83 -1.49 11.63
C GLY A 63 -17.85 -2.09 12.59
N VAL A 64 -17.88 -1.65 13.85
CA VAL A 64 -18.85 -2.15 14.84
C VAL A 64 -19.51 -1.00 15.57
N ARG A 65 -20.81 -1.12 15.80
CA ARG A 65 -21.60 -0.17 16.57
C ARG A 65 -21.34 -0.33 18.06
N ARG A 66 -21.47 0.76 18.81
CA ARG A 66 -21.54 0.67 20.27
C ARG A 66 -22.83 -0.03 20.68
N SER A 67 -22.71 -0.97 21.61
CA SER A 67 -23.87 -1.69 22.15
C SER A 67 -24.74 -0.77 23.00
N TYR A 68 -26.05 -0.93 22.89
CA TYR A 68 -27.06 -0.25 23.73
C TYR A 68 -27.14 -0.77 25.17
N SER A 69 -26.18 -1.59 25.61
CA SER A 69 -26.12 -2.10 26.98
C SER A 69 -25.36 -1.12 27.87
N TYR A 70 -26.04 -0.54 28.87
CA TYR A 70 -25.38 0.26 29.92
C TYR A 70 -24.29 -0.59 30.60
N PRO A 71 -23.06 -0.10 30.79
CA PRO A 71 -22.65 1.31 30.77
C PRO A 71 -22.14 1.85 29.42
N PHE A 72 -22.58 1.31 28.27
CA PHE A 72 -22.21 1.77 26.91
C PHE A 72 -20.71 1.74 26.63
N LYS A 73 -20.04 0.70 27.16
CA LYS A 73 -18.61 0.43 26.96
C LYS A 73 -18.33 -0.67 25.95
N ALA A 74 -19.33 -1.50 25.68
CA ALA A 74 -19.21 -2.64 24.77
C ALA A 74 -19.54 -2.22 23.34
N TYR A 75 -18.92 -2.90 22.39
CA TYR A 75 -19.27 -2.84 20.99
C TYR A 75 -19.96 -4.13 20.57
N GLU A 76 -20.82 -4.04 19.57
CA GLU A 76 -21.36 -5.19 18.87
C GLU A 76 -20.24 -5.96 18.15
N THR A 77 -20.55 -7.17 17.68
CA THR A 77 -19.58 -8.04 16.99
C THR A 77 -19.85 -8.16 15.50
N THR A 78 -20.99 -7.64 15.02
CA THR A 78 -21.38 -7.73 13.62
C THR A 78 -20.69 -6.63 12.83
N ASN A 79 -20.06 -7.00 11.72
CA ASN A 79 -19.47 -6.02 10.82
C ASN A 79 -20.55 -5.15 10.16
N MET A 80 -20.35 -3.84 10.26
CA MET A 80 -21.16 -2.77 9.70
C MET A 80 -20.28 -1.74 8.97
N ALA A 81 -19.01 -2.06 8.66
CA ALA A 81 -18.18 -1.15 7.87
C ALA A 81 -18.80 -0.94 6.47
N ASN A 82 -18.93 0.31 6.04
CA ASN A 82 -19.47 0.62 4.74
C ASN A 82 -18.78 1.83 4.13
N LEU A 83 -18.98 2.04 2.82
CA LEU A 83 -18.51 3.23 2.15
C LEU A 83 -19.67 4.19 1.95
N PHE A 84 -19.49 5.44 2.38
CA PHE A 84 -20.37 6.55 2.07
C PHE A 84 -19.70 7.43 1.01
N ASN A 85 -20.42 7.78 -0.05
CA ASN A 85 -19.89 8.70 -1.06
C ASN A 85 -20.27 10.13 -0.71
N THR A 86 -19.29 10.95 -0.32
CA THR A 86 -19.48 12.36 0.03
C THR A 86 -19.66 13.27 -1.18
N THR A 87 -19.42 12.76 -2.41
CA THR A 87 -19.60 13.53 -3.64
C THR A 87 -21.05 13.52 -4.08
N GLY A 88 -21.72 14.67 -3.98
CA GLY A 88 -23.09 14.84 -4.45
C GLY A 88 -23.82 16.01 -3.79
N THR A 89 -25.00 16.37 -4.30
CA THR A 89 -25.89 17.37 -3.69
C THR A 89 -27.13 16.73 -3.04
N THR A 90 -27.23 15.40 -3.07
CA THR A 90 -28.36 14.63 -2.54
C THR A 90 -27.84 13.43 -1.78
N LYS A 91 -28.23 13.33 -0.50
CA LYS A 91 -27.87 12.20 0.34
C LYS A 91 -28.45 10.87 -0.13
N PRO A 92 -27.80 9.75 0.20
CA PRO A 92 -28.37 8.43 -0.02
C PRO A 92 -29.80 8.33 0.55
N ALA A 93 -30.66 7.56 -0.11
CA ALA A 93 -31.98 7.29 0.43
C ALA A 93 -31.83 6.62 1.81
N HIS A 94 -32.56 7.12 2.81
CA HIS A 94 -32.54 6.67 4.21
C HIS A 94 -31.33 7.10 5.06
N SER A 95 -30.55 8.09 4.61
CA SER A 95 -29.50 8.72 5.42
C SER A 95 -29.98 10.04 6.03
N ASP A 96 -29.51 10.38 7.24
CA ASP A 96 -29.64 11.73 7.81
C ASP A 96 -28.35 12.59 7.74
N ASP A 97 -27.27 12.04 7.21
CA ASP A 97 -25.90 12.59 7.10
C ASP A 97 -25.73 13.78 6.10
N ASP A 98 -26.46 14.88 6.32
CA ASP A 98 -26.28 16.13 5.57
C ASP A 98 -24.89 16.79 5.85
N ASP A 99 -24.25 16.40 6.94
CA ASP A 99 -22.94 16.84 7.43
C ASP A 99 -21.76 16.15 6.71
N LEU A 100 -21.85 14.84 6.43
CA LEU A 100 -20.79 14.10 5.73
C LEU A 100 -20.62 14.50 4.26
N ILE A 101 -21.68 14.96 3.60
CA ILE A 101 -21.67 15.34 2.17
C ILE A 101 -20.85 16.62 1.92
N GLN A 102 -20.61 17.43 2.95
CA GLN A 102 -19.88 18.71 2.80
C GLN A 102 -18.38 18.55 2.59
N ALA A 103 -17.84 17.35 2.82
CA ALA A 103 -16.40 17.10 2.78
C ALA A 103 -15.83 16.95 1.36
N GLU A 104 -16.64 16.52 0.38
CA GLU A 104 -16.28 16.26 -1.02
C GLU A 104 -14.99 15.43 -1.23
N THR A 105 -14.61 14.58 -0.27
CA THR A 105 -13.38 13.77 -0.35
C THR A 105 -13.51 12.49 -1.19
N GLY A 106 -14.72 12.11 -1.60
CA GLY A 106 -14.96 10.85 -2.32
C GLY A 106 -15.70 9.82 -1.45
N ASN A 107 -15.36 8.55 -1.62
CA ASN A 107 -15.79 7.47 -0.75
C ASN A 107 -15.04 7.55 0.58
N VAL A 108 -15.78 7.48 1.69
CA VAL A 108 -15.22 7.48 3.05
C VAL A 108 -15.71 6.26 3.80
N LEU A 109 -14.91 5.78 4.75
CA LEU A 109 -15.29 4.65 5.59
C LEU A 109 -16.13 5.13 6.77
N ILE A 110 -17.32 4.54 6.90
CA ILE A 110 -18.25 4.73 8.01
C ILE A 110 -18.54 3.41 8.73
N VAL A 111 -19.12 3.51 9.93
CA VAL A 111 -19.87 2.40 10.51
C VAL A 111 -21.34 2.64 10.24
N ASN A 112 -21.95 1.76 9.45
CA ASN A 112 -23.32 1.90 8.99
C ASN A 112 -24.30 1.85 10.16
N GLN A 113 -25.38 2.62 10.12
CA GLN A 113 -26.48 2.64 11.08
C GLN A 113 -27.53 1.56 10.80
N THR A 114 -27.79 1.26 9.53
CA THR A 114 -28.74 0.21 9.15
C THR A 114 -28.04 -1.13 8.98
N SER A 115 -28.75 -2.24 9.22
CA SER A 115 -28.22 -3.59 8.92
C SER A 115 -28.28 -3.95 7.43
N THR A 116 -28.56 -2.99 6.56
CA THR A 116 -28.67 -3.15 5.11
C THR A 116 -27.58 -2.33 4.43
N ALA A 117 -26.55 -2.99 3.90
CA ALA A 117 -25.40 -2.29 3.31
C ALA A 117 -25.74 -1.36 2.13
N ALA A 118 -26.90 -1.53 1.48
CA ALA A 118 -27.38 -0.63 0.43
C ALA A 118 -27.89 0.72 0.94
N TYR A 119 -28.18 0.84 2.25
CA TYR A 119 -28.58 2.08 2.90
C TYR A 119 -27.40 2.58 3.72
N THR A 120 -26.54 3.35 3.04
CA THR A 120 -25.35 3.99 3.61
C THR A 120 -25.77 5.16 4.46
N ASP A 121 -25.51 5.06 5.76
CA ASP A 121 -25.95 6.00 6.79
C ASP A 121 -25.01 5.77 7.98
N ASP A 122 -24.31 6.77 8.48
CA ASP A 122 -23.35 6.56 9.56
C ASP A 122 -24.03 6.47 10.95
N TYR A 123 -23.36 5.85 11.90
CA TYR A 123 -23.97 5.51 13.18
C TYR A 123 -23.65 6.53 14.28
N ALA A 124 -24.59 7.44 14.54
CA ALA A 124 -24.42 8.56 15.48
C ALA A 124 -24.34 8.18 16.98
N ASN A 125 -24.53 6.91 17.36
CA ASN A 125 -24.53 6.50 18.78
C ASN A 125 -23.18 5.96 19.27
N GLY A 126 -22.10 6.29 18.57
CA GLY A 126 -20.75 5.84 18.86
C GLY A 126 -20.43 4.53 18.16
N ALA A 127 -19.24 4.47 17.56
CA ALA A 127 -18.81 3.33 16.79
C ALA A 127 -17.30 3.08 16.92
N LYS A 128 -16.86 1.92 16.42
CA LYS A 128 -15.44 1.59 16.32
C LYS A 128 -15.14 1.02 14.94
N MET A 129 -14.16 1.59 14.26
CA MET A 129 -13.59 1.04 13.03
C MET A 129 -12.24 0.42 13.33
N THR A 130 -11.94 -0.71 12.70
CA THR A 130 -10.67 -1.43 12.83
C THR A 130 -10.05 -1.61 11.45
N LEU A 131 -8.78 -1.26 11.31
CA LEU A 131 -7.96 -1.54 10.14
C LEU A 131 -6.81 -2.47 10.55
N ASP A 132 -6.71 -3.62 9.89
CA ASP A 132 -5.73 -4.65 10.18
C ASP A 132 -4.61 -4.66 9.12
N PHE A 133 -3.42 -4.26 9.55
CA PHE A 133 -2.20 -4.18 8.75
C PHE A 133 -1.29 -5.41 8.91
N SER A 134 -1.68 -6.41 9.72
CA SER A 134 -0.83 -7.56 10.04
C SER A 134 -0.43 -8.39 8.82
N SER A 135 -1.21 -8.35 7.73
CA SER A 135 -0.86 -8.99 6.45
C SER A 135 0.41 -8.41 5.81
N LEU A 136 0.81 -7.20 6.22
CA LEU A 136 2.02 -6.50 5.81
C LEU A 136 3.16 -6.67 6.83
N GLY A 137 2.98 -7.50 7.86
CA GLY A 137 3.85 -7.57 9.02
C GLY A 137 3.56 -6.42 9.98
N SER A 138 4.08 -5.24 9.67
CA SER A 138 3.77 -3.99 10.37
C SER A 138 4.02 -2.78 9.47
N VAL A 139 3.47 -1.63 9.86
CA VAL A 139 3.58 -0.38 9.10
C VAL A 139 4.06 0.77 9.99
N THR A 140 4.61 1.80 9.37
CA THR A 140 4.68 3.14 9.91
C THR A 140 3.43 3.90 9.49
N LEU A 141 2.52 4.16 10.44
CA LEU A 141 1.29 4.90 10.20
C LEU A 141 1.56 6.40 10.33
N ASN A 142 1.18 7.21 9.34
CA ASN A 142 1.57 8.62 9.25
C ASN A 142 0.41 9.56 9.59
N SER A 143 -0.71 9.41 8.89
CA SER A 143 -1.87 10.26 9.06
C SER A 143 -3.15 9.56 8.61
N LEU A 144 -4.29 10.10 9.04
CA LEU A 144 -5.58 9.86 8.41
C LEU A 144 -6.40 11.15 8.35
N THR A 145 -7.32 11.22 7.41
CA THR A 145 -8.36 12.25 7.39
C THR A 145 -9.53 11.78 8.26
N VAL A 146 -10.03 12.69 9.11
CA VAL A 146 -11.26 12.51 9.87
C VAL A 146 -12.31 13.45 9.33
N LEU A 147 -13.55 12.99 9.33
CA LEU A 147 -14.72 13.77 8.93
C LEU A 147 -15.75 13.72 10.04
N ASP A 148 -16.43 14.85 10.22
CA ASP A 148 -17.59 14.97 11.10
C ASP A 148 -17.33 14.44 12.52
N ASN A 149 -16.24 14.94 13.12
CA ASN A 149 -15.95 14.68 14.52
C ASN A 149 -16.20 15.93 15.36
N GLU A 150 -17.38 15.98 15.96
CA GLU A 150 -17.84 17.00 16.90
C GLU A 150 -17.69 16.60 18.37
N GLU A 151 -17.49 15.30 18.60
CA GLU A 151 -17.48 14.71 19.93
C GLU A 151 -16.10 14.72 20.59
N GLU A 152 -16.01 15.43 21.73
CA GLU A 152 -14.85 15.32 22.62
C GLU A 152 -14.74 13.88 23.14
N GLY A 153 -13.56 13.28 22.97
CA GLY A 153 -13.24 11.93 23.45
C GLY A 153 -13.18 10.86 22.37
N SER A 154 -13.52 11.19 21.12
CA SER A 154 -13.12 10.38 19.96
C SER A 154 -11.59 10.25 19.90
N LYS A 155 -11.11 9.08 19.48
CA LYS A 155 -9.67 8.75 19.51
C LYS A 155 -9.29 7.68 18.50
N ALA A 156 -8.03 7.69 18.09
CA ALA A 156 -7.38 6.54 17.47
C ALA A 156 -6.55 5.80 18.51
N VAL A 157 -6.59 4.47 18.48
CA VAL A 157 -5.69 3.59 19.22
C VAL A 157 -4.92 2.76 18.20
N VAL A 158 -3.60 2.93 18.18
CA VAL A 158 -2.71 2.09 17.38
C VAL A 158 -2.17 0.96 18.25
N TYR A 159 -2.15 -0.24 17.70
CA TYR A 159 -1.60 -1.44 18.33
C TYR A 159 -0.29 -1.76 17.64
N LEU A 160 0.75 -1.92 18.44
CA LEU A 160 2.10 -2.17 17.96
C LEU A 160 2.40 -3.67 17.97
N GLN A 161 3.37 -4.07 17.18
CA GLN A 161 3.82 -5.45 17.03
C GLN A 161 4.31 -6.09 18.34
N ASP A 162 4.78 -5.27 19.29
CA ASP A 162 5.21 -5.71 20.63
C ASP A 162 4.05 -5.89 21.63
N GLY A 163 2.80 -5.66 21.19
CA GLY A 163 1.59 -5.76 22.00
C GLY A 163 1.23 -4.49 22.77
N THR A 164 2.04 -3.43 22.70
CA THR A 164 1.71 -2.14 23.30
C THR A 164 0.73 -1.33 22.45
N THR A 165 0.15 -0.28 23.04
CA THR A 165 -0.75 0.63 22.34
C THR A 165 -0.36 2.08 22.53
N GLN A 166 -0.63 2.91 21.52
CA GLN A 166 -0.57 4.37 21.64
C GLN A 166 -1.93 4.96 21.29
N THR A 167 -2.32 6.03 21.98
CA THR A 167 -3.61 6.70 21.78
C THR A 167 -3.39 8.12 21.28
N PHE A 168 -4.15 8.49 20.26
CA PHE A 168 -4.14 9.82 19.65
C PHE A 168 -5.55 10.41 19.71
N ALA A 169 -5.69 11.61 20.25
CA ALA A 169 -6.98 12.29 20.31
C ALA A 169 -7.43 12.67 18.89
N TYR A 170 -8.70 12.47 18.58
CA TYR A 170 -9.26 12.97 17.33
C TYR A 170 -9.30 14.50 17.36
N PRO A 171 -8.94 15.18 16.26
CA PRO A 171 -9.17 16.61 16.18
C PRO A 171 -10.68 16.87 16.14
N MET A 172 -11.15 17.86 16.89
CA MET A 172 -12.52 18.36 16.75
C MET A 172 -12.59 19.17 15.46
N THR A 173 -13.41 18.74 14.52
CA THR A 173 -13.58 19.39 13.22
C THR A 173 -14.83 20.27 13.18
N GLY A 174 -15.77 20.02 14.10
CA GLY A 174 -17.12 20.59 14.06
C GLY A 174 -18.02 19.85 13.05
N ASP A 175 -19.30 20.22 13.08
CA ASP A 175 -20.38 19.72 12.21
C ASP A 175 -19.97 19.81 10.73
N GLY A 176 -19.90 18.65 10.07
CA GLY A 176 -19.47 18.50 8.66
C GLY A 176 -18.01 18.85 8.38
N GLY A 177 -17.20 19.05 9.43
CA GLY A 177 -15.81 19.48 9.31
C GLY A 177 -14.87 18.36 8.85
N VAL A 178 -13.78 18.74 8.18
CA VAL A 178 -12.71 17.83 7.75
C VAL A 178 -11.42 18.17 8.49
N GLY A 179 -10.74 17.16 9.02
CA GLY A 179 -9.50 17.29 9.77
C GLY A 179 -8.47 16.25 9.40
N THR A 180 -7.23 16.45 9.84
CA THR A 180 -6.16 15.47 9.69
C THR A 180 -5.63 15.09 11.06
N LEU A 181 -5.64 13.79 11.35
CA LEU A 181 -5.00 13.21 12.52
C LEU A 181 -3.59 12.75 12.14
N MET A 182 -2.58 13.27 12.83
CA MET A 182 -1.18 12.87 12.68
C MET A 182 -0.80 11.83 13.73
N PHE A 183 -0.17 10.73 13.31
CA PHE A 183 0.30 9.66 14.18
C PHE A 183 1.74 9.91 14.65
N GLY A 184 1.95 11.03 15.33
CA GLY A 184 3.29 11.49 15.73
C GLY A 184 4.02 12.28 14.63
N THR A 185 5.13 12.93 15.00
CA THR A 185 5.84 13.86 14.10
C THR A 185 6.43 13.18 12.85
N ASN A 186 6.85 11.92 12.98
CA ASN A 186 7.46 11.13 11.90
C ASN A 186 6.65 9.86 11.58
N GLY A 187 5.37 9.84 11.95
CA GLY A 187 4.57 8.62 11.97
C GLY A 187 4.90 7.71 13.17
N THR A 188 4.07 6.69 13.35
CA THR A 188 4.21 5.67 14.38
C THR A 188 4.57 4.34 13.73
N SER A 189 5.78 3.85 13.99
CA SER A 189 6.30 2.59 13.43
C SER A 189 5.75 1.35 14.12
N ASN A 190 5.92 0.20 13.48
CA ASN A 190 5.55 -1.13 14.00
C ASN A 190 4.06 -1.29 14.30
N VAL A 191 3.20 -0.51 13.64
CA VAL A 191 1.74 -0.61 13.80
C VAL A 191 1.24 -1.84 13.05
N VAL A 192 0.48 -2.69 13.75
CA VAL A 192 -0.17 -3.87 13.17
C VAL A 192 -1.68 -3.70 13.04
N LYS A 193 -2.27 -2.80 13.82
CA LYS A 193 -3.70 -2.52 13.81
C LYS A 193 -3.99 -1.09 14.24
N LEU A 194 -4.95 -0.45 13.57
CA LEU A 194 -5.53 0.84 13.95
C LEU A 194 -6.98 0.62 14.38
N GLU A 195 -7.36 1.11 15.55
CA GLU A 195 -8.75 1.28 15.93
C GLU A 195 -9.10 2.77 15.97
N VAL A 196 -10.19 3.13 15.33
CA VAL A 196 -10.81 4.45 15.38
C VAL A 196 -12.06 4.34 16.23
N ILE A 197 -12.16 5.15 17.27
CA ILE A 197 -13.27 5.16 18.23
C ILE A 197 -13.98 6.50 18.11
N LEU A 198 -15.26 6.45 17.75
CA LEU A 198 -16.14 7.60 17.65
C LEU A 198 -16.94 7.75 18.95
N GLY A 199 -16.83 8.96 19.53
CA GLY A 199 -17.44 9.36 20.78
C GLY A 199 -16.72 8.88 22.05
N PRO A 200 -16.89 9.59 23.18
CA PRO A 200 -16.28 9.24 24.45
C PRO A 200 -16.80 7.89 24.96
N GLU A 201 -15.99 7.14 25.71
CA GLU A 201 -16.42 5.87 26.29
C GLU A 201 -17.57 6.08 27.29
N GLY A 202 -18.58 5.20 27.26
CA GLY A 202 -19.68 5.21 28.22
C GLY A 202 -20.83 6.17 27.91
N THR A 203 -20.79 6.84 26.76
CA THR A 203 -21.88 7.66 26.21
C THR A 203 -22.51 7.01 24.98
N ARG A 204 -23.56 7.62 24.43
CA ARG A 204 -24.24 7.21 23.19
C ARG A 204 -24.22 8.36 22.18
N VAL A 205 -23.03 8.84 21.86
CA VAL A 205 -22.77 9.90 20.89
C VAL A 205 -21.53 9.54 20.09
N GLY A 206 -21.32 10.22 18.96
CA GLY A 206 -20.19 10.03 18.07
C GLY A 206 -20.58 9.37 16.76
N SER A 207 -20.75 10.20 15.74
CA SER A 207 -20.77 9.89 14.30
C SER A 207 -19.40 10.13 13.67
N GLY A 208 -19.31 9.91 12.36
CA GLY A 208 -18.23 10.40 11.54
C GLY A 208 -17.61 9.35 10.62
N ALA A 209 -16.64 9.80 9.85
CA ALA A 209 -15.97 8.98 8.85
C ALA A 209 -14.45 9.16 8.86
N ILE A 210 -13.76 8.23 8.20
CA ILE A 210 -12.31 8.35 7.95
C ILE A 210 -11.99 8.14 6.48
N ASP A 211 -10.90 8.77 6.05
CA ASP A 211 -10.37 8.69 4.69
C ASP A 211 -8.84 8.88 4.67
N ASN A 212 -8.21 8.71 3.51
CA ASN A 212 -6.83 9.08 3.20
C ASN A 212 -5.82 8.62 4.27
N ILE A 213 -5.87 7.32 4.59
CA ILE A 213 -4.99 6.71 5.59
C ILE A 213 -3.62 6.49 4.95
N LYS A 214 -2.63 7.28 5.38
CA LYS A 214 -1.25 7.23 4.87
C LYS A 214 -0.39 6.38 5.77
N PHE A 215 0.29 5.41 5.19
CA PHE A 215 1.18 4.50 5.91
C PHE A 215 2.37 4.14 5.03
N CYS A 216 3.42 3.61 5.64
CA CYS A 216 4.54 3.03 4.91
C CYS A 216 4.87 1.65 5.46
N TYR A 217 5.25 0.70 4.62
CA TYR A 217 5.55 -0.68 5.02
C TYR A 217 6.91 -1.11 4.51
N GLY A 218 7.54 -2.03 5.23
CA GLY A 218 8.77 -2.68 4.78
C GLY A 218 8.48 -3.69 3.68
N THR A 219 9.33 -3.75 2.65
CA THR A 219 9.28 -4.87 1.69
C THR A 219 10.31 -5.92 2.08
N SER A 220 9.88 -7.19 2.16
CA SER A 220 10.81 -8.30 2.40
C SER A 220 11.71 -8.50 1.19
N VAL A 221 13.02 -8.59 1.42
CA VAL A 221 14.02 -8.83 0.38
C VAL A 221 14.10 -10.32 0.13
N TYR A 222 14.02 -10.75 -1.11
CA TYR A 222 14.28 -12.15 -1.43
C TYR A 222 14.77 -12.31 -2.85
N GLY A 223 15.43 -13.43 -3.09
CA GLY A 223 16.03 -13.75 -4.37
C GLY A 223 17.24 -12.88 -4.67
N CYS A 224 17.58 -12.79 -5.94
CA CYS A 224 18.64 -11.95 -6.48
C CYS A 224 18.29 -11.70 -7.96
N THR A 225 18.81 -10.62 -8.54
CA THR A 225 18.53 -10.27 -9.93
C THR A 225 19.60 -10.77 -10.90
N ARG A 226 19.19 -10.96 -12.16
CA ARG A 226 20.04 -11.37 -13.28
C ARG A 226 19.88 -10.35 -14.42
N THR A 227 20.97 -10.08 -15.13
CA THR A 227 20.99 -9.12 -16.25
C THR A 227 20.18 -9.60 -17.47
N GLN A 228 19.86 -8.67 -18.39
CA GLN A 228 19.27 -8.99 -19.70
C GLN A 228 20.08 -10.04 -20.50
N GLY A 229 21.41 -10.07 -20.33
CA GLY A 229 22.29 -11.00 -21.03
C GLY A 229 22.14 -12.44 -20.52
N TYR A 230 21.97 -12.60 -19.21
CA TYR A 230 21.63 -13.89 -18.61
C TYR A 230 20.31 -14.40 -19.21
N TRP A 231 19.24 -13.61 -19.10
CA TRP A 231 17.90 -14.03 -19.53
C TRP A 231 17.84 -14.39 -21.02
N LYS A 232 18.55 -13.63 -21.87
CA LYS A 232 18.68 -13.93 -23.30
C LYS A 232 19.33 -15.29 -23.57
N ASN A 233 20.36 -15.65 -22.81
CA ASN A 233 21.12 -16.89 -23.01
C ASN A 233 20.52 -18.12 -22.28
N HIS A 234 19.48 -17.91 -21.46
CA HIS A 234 18.79 -18.95 -20.67
C HIS A 234 17.33 -19.15 -21.12
N ALA A 235 17.02 -18.77 -22.36
CA ALA A 235 15.71 -18.95 -22.99
C ALA A 235 15.70 -20.14 -23.97
N SER A 236 14.51 -20.56 -24.37
CA SER A 236 14.24 -21.54 -25.44
C SER A 236 15.01 -22.86 -25.27
N ASP A 237 15.59 -23.43 -26.34
CA ASP A 237 16.33 -24.69 -26.29
C ASP A 237 17.77 -24.57 -25.73
N SER A 238 18.05 -23.51 -24.96
CA SER A 238 19.36 -23.36 -24.32
C SER A 238 19.66 -24.53 -23.38
N LYS A 239 20.92 -24.99 -23.36
CA LYS A 239 21.40 -26.01 -22.40
C LYS A 239 21.25 -25.58 -20.94
N HIS A 240 21.10 -24.28 -20.71
CA HIS A 240 20.89 -23.66 -19.40
C HIS A 240 19.52 -22.99 -19.35
N TYR A 241 18.48 -23.61 -19.91
CA TYR A 241 17.14 -23.07 -19.85
C TYR A 241 16.71 -22.74 -18.41
N ASP A 242 16.23 -21.53 -18.18
CA ASP A 242 15.67 -21.09 -16.90
C ASP A 242 14.14 -21.17 -16.96
N ALA A 243 13.55 -22.02 -16.12
CA ALA A 243 12.11 -22.28 -16.08
C ALA A 243 11.26 -21.03 -15.76
N THR A 244 11.87 -19.94 -15.29
CA THR A 244 11.20 -18.66 -15.08
C THR A 244 10.56 -18.12 -16.37
N TRP A 245 11.15 -18.41 -17.54
CA TRP A 245 10.58 -18.05 -18.83
C TRP A 245 9.17 -18.62 -19.07
N ALA A 246 8.87 -19.81 -18.55
CA ALA A 246 7.54 -20.42 -18.66
C ALA A 246 6.45 -19.60 -17.94
N LYS A 247 6.81 -18.77 -16.95
CA LYS A 247 5.87 -17.89 -16.22
C LYS A 247 5.47 -16.63 -17.02
N VAL A 248 6.20 -16.32 -18.09
CA VAL A 248 5.99 -15.13 -18.95
C VAL A 248 5.56 -15.53 -20.36
N GLY A 249 6.10 -16.64 -20.88
CA GLY A 249 5.91 -17.09 -22.24
C GLY A 249 6.83 -16.36 -23.22
N GLU A 250 7.85 -17.04 -23.71
CA GLU A 250 8.86 -16.49 -24.63
C GLU A 250 8.28 -16.02 -25.97
N SER A 251 7.27 -16.74 -26.45
CA SER A 251 6.58 -16.47 -27.71
C SER A 251 5.45 -15.47 -27.59
N THR A 252 5.17 -14.96 -26.37
CA THR A 252 4.17 -13.92 -26.16
C THR A 252 4.61 -12.65 -26.89
N LEU A 253 3.71 -12.05 -27.67
CA LEU A 253 3.99 -10.79 -28.36
C LEU A 253 4.33 -9.69 -27.36
N PHE A 254 5.44 -9.00 -27.62
CA PHE A 254 5.90 -7.85 -26.86
C PHE A 254 5.19 -6.59 -27.36
N PHE A 255 4.03 -6.33 -26.77
CA PHE A 255 3.24 -5.11 -26.97
C PHE A 255 3.13 -4.71 -28.45
N LYS A 256 3.47 -3.45 -28.78
CA LYS A 256 3.35 -2.86 -30.12
C LYS A 256 4.62 -2.95 -30.97
N SER A 257 5.59 -3.80 -30.58
CA SER A 257 6.88 -3.90 -31.29
C SER A 257 6.83 -4.83 -32.51
N GLY A 258 5.92 -5.80 -32.52
CA GLY A 258 5.91 -6.90 -33.50
C GLY A 258 6.86 -8.05 -33.16
N GLU A 259 7.67 -7.90 -32.11
CA GLU A 259 8.57 -8.94 -31.58
C GLU A 259 7.89 -9.73 -30.46
N THR A 260 8.49 -10.83 -30.02
CA THR A 260 8.11 -11.54 -28.79
C THR A 260 8.95 -11.08 -27.60
N TYR A 261 8.56 -11.46 -26.38
CA TYR A 261 9.37 -11.22 -25.18
C TYR A 261 10.80 -11.77 -25.30
N TYR A 262 10.99 -12.88 -26.00
CA TYR A 262 12.32 -13.41 -26.26
C TYR A 262 13.03 -12.70 -27.43
N SER A 263 12.39 -12.58 -28.61
CA SER A 263 13.07 -12.05 -29.80
C SER A 263 13.49 -10.58 -29.65
N ILE A 264 12.76 -9.80 -28.83
CA ILE A 264 13.08 -8.40 -28.54
C ILE A 264 14.48 -8.24 -27.93
N LEU A 265 14.98 -9.19 -27.14
CA LEU A 265 16.35 -9.15 -26.58
C LEU A 265 17.43 -9.34 -27.67
N GLY A 266 17.04 -9.79 -28.85
CA GLY A 266 17.87 -9.90 -30.05
C GLY A 266 17.94 -8.61 -30.87
N VAL A 267 16.97 -7.70 -30.71
CA VAL A 267 16.87 -6.48 -31.51
C VAL A 267 17.96 -5.50 -31.09
N GLN A 268 18.73 -4.99 -32.05
CA GLN A 268 19.71 -3.95 -31.75
C GLN A 268 18.99 -2.60 -31.56
N PRO A 269 19.13 -1.91 -30.41
CA PRO A 269 18.38 -0.68 -30.19
C PRO A 269 18.70 0.45 -31.19
N ARG A 270 19.94 0.52 -31.72
CA ARG A 270 20.40 1.51 -32.72
C ARG A 270 19.98 2.96 -32.37
N GLY A 271 20.02 3.30 -31.07
CA GLY A 271 19.62 4.62 -30.56
C GLY A 271 18.11 4.81 -30.32
N ASN A 272 17.26 3.84 -30.65
CA ASN A 272 15.84 3.88 -30.32
C ASN A 272 15.63 3.44 -28.85
N ALA A 273 15.25 4.40 -28.00
CA ALA A 273 15.02 4.18 -26.58
C ALA A 273 13.87 3.19 -26.29
N TYR A 274 12.96 2.94 -27.24
CA TYR A 274 11.94 1.90 -27.12
C TYR A 274 12.58 0.54 -26.88
N PHE A 275 13.57 0.17 -27.71
CA PHE A 275 14.24 -1.12 -27.61
C PHE A 275 15.18 -1.19 -26.41
N THR A 276 15.83 -0.07 -26.06
CA THR A 276 16.62 0.02 -24.82
C THR A 276 15.76 -0.26 -23.58
N LEU A 277 14.58 0.38 -23.47
CA LEU A 277 13.63 0.11 -22.39
C LEU A 277 13.11 -1.32 -22.48
N ALA A 278 12.83 -1.84 -23.68
CA ALA A 278 12.22 -3.15 -23.85
C ALA A 278 13.11 -4.26 -23.29
N HIS A 279 14.43 -4.18 -23.52
CA HIS A 279 15.31 -5.20 -22.99
C HIS A 279 15.34 -5.20 -21.45
N GLN A 280 15.40 -4.01 -20.85
CA GLN A 280 15.42 -3.88 -19.39
C GLN A 280 14.08 -4.28 -18.78
N TYR A 281 12.98 -4.01 -19.47
CA TYR A 281 11.65 -4.43 -19.06
C TYR A 281 11.53 -5.95 -19.04
N VAL A 282 11.97 -6.66 -20.10
CA VAL A 282 11.91 -8.12 -20.14
C VAL A 282 12.71 -8.74 -18.99
N ALA A 283 13.94 -8.25 -18.76
CA ALA A 283 14.76 -8.71 -17.64
C ALA A 283 14.11 -8.42 -16.28
N ALA A 284 13.51 -7.23 -16.10
CA ALA A 284 12.80 -6.88 -14.87
C ALA A 284 11.56 -7.76 -14.66
N THR A 285 10.79 -8.03 -15.72
CA THR A 285 9.63 -8.95 -15.66
C THR A 285 10.04 -10.31 -15.12
N LEU A 286 11.15 -10.88 -15.62
CA LEU A 286 11.65 -12.20 -15.20
C LEU A 286 12.21 -12.16 -13.78
N ASN A 287 13.03 -11.15 -13.44
CA ASN A 287 13.57 -10.97 -12.10
C ASN A 287 12.45 -10.85 -11.06
N MET A 288 11.38 -10.09 -11.33
CA MET A 288 10.22 -9.96 -10.45
C MET A 288 9.41 -11.26 -10.26
N LYS A 289 9.70 -12.35 -10.99
CA LYS A 289 9.11 -13.68 -10.75
C LYS A 289 9.88 -14.54 -9.75
N VAL A 290 11.09 -14.12 -9.39
CA VAL A 290 12.02 -14.88 -8.55
C VAL A 290 12.68 -14.03 -7.47
N ALA A 291 12.50 -12.72 -7.49
CA ALA A 291 13.12 -11.78 -6.58
C ALA A 291 12.19 -10.60 -6.24
N SER A 292 12.37 -10.04 -5.05
CA SER A 292 11.68 -8.81 -4.61
C SER A 292 12.11 -7.59 -5.44
N ALA A 293 11.23 -6.62 -5.63
CA ALA A 293 11.55 -5.35 -6.31
C ALA A 293 11.17 -4.14 -5.43
N PRO A 294 12.06 -3.12 -5.30
CA PRO A 294 11.74 -1.86 -4.63
C PRO A 294 10.57 -1.12 -5.30
N THR A 295 9.85 -0.28 -4.56
CA THR A 295 8.71 0.48 -5.15
C THR A 295 9.09 1.36 -6.31
N ALA A 296 10.25 2.03 -6.28
CA ALA A 296 10.69 2.83 -7.43
C ALA A 296 10.80 1.98 -8.71
N VAL A 297 11.22 0.72 -8.58
CA VAL A 297 11.28 -0.26 -9.67
C VAL A 297 9.88 -0.69 -10.10
N VAL A 298 8.99 -1.01 -9.16
CA VAL A 298 7.59 -1.37 -9.45
C VAL A 298 6.86 -0.22 -10.16
N THR A 299 7.03 1.03 -9.70
CA THR A 299 6.46 2.22 -10.34
C THR A 299 7.02 2.41 -11.75
N ALA A 300 8.34 2.30 -11.94
CA ALA A 300 8.95 2.39 -13.26
C ALA A 300 8.48 1.26 -14.19
N TYR A 301 8.32 0.04 -13.67
CA TYR A 301 7.78 -1.11 -14.38
C TYR A 301 6.35 -0.84 -14.87
N THR A 302 5.46 -0.38 -13.99
CA THR A 302 4.08 -0.03 -14.34
C THR A 302 4.02 1.11 -15.36
N GLN A 303 4.84 2.15 -15.19
CA GLN A 303 4.94 3.24 -16.18
C GLN A 303 5.44 2.73 -17.54
N ALA A 304 6.40 1.81 -17.56
CA ALA A 304 6.89 1.17 -18.78
C ALA A 304 5.82 0.28 -19.43
N THR A 305 5.03 -0.47 -18.65
CA THR A 305 3.88 -1.25 -19.17
C THR A 305 2.87 -0.33 -19.87
N THR A 306 2.50 0.78 -19.24
CA THR A 306 1.63 1.79 -19.88
C THR A 306 2.27 2.35 -21.14
N PHE A 307 3.55 2.74 -21.06
CA PHE A 307 4.30 3.27 -22.20
C PHE A 307 4.29 2.32 -23.41
N PHE A 308 4.53 1.02 -23.20
CA PHE A 308 4.52 0.01 -24.27
C PHE A 308 3.13 -0.29 -24.82
N ASN A 309 2.09 -0.19 -23.99
CA ASN A 309 0.70 -0.28 -24.45
C ASN A 309 0.26 0.93 -25.28
N THR A 310 0.90 2.09 -25.11
CA THR A 310 0.53 3.32 -25.82
C THR A 310 1.32 3.50 -27.11
N TYR A 311 2.65 3.39 -27.07
CA TYR A 311 3.53 3.83 -28.14
C TYR A 311 4.14 2.68 -28.94
N THR A 312 4.38 2.93 -30.23
CA THR A 312 5.13 2.05 -31.14
C THR A 312 6.61 2.45 -31.19
N PRO A 313 7.52 1.57 -31.66
CA PRO A 313 8.93 1.93 -31.84
C PRO A 313 9.14 3.15 -32.76
N ALA A 314 8.31 3.31 -33.80
CA ALA A 314 8.41 4.43 -34.74
C ALA A 314 8.02 5.77 -34.09
N GLN A 315 6.99 5.79 -33.24
CA GLN A 315 6.59 6.99 -32.50
C GLN A 315 7.68 7.45 -31.52
N VAL A 316 8.29 6.51 -30.79
CA VAL A 316 9.36 6.84 -29.83
C VAL A 316 10.63 7.32 -30.55
N ALA A 317 10.94 6.77 -31.73
CA ALA A 317 12.07 7.25 -32.53
C ALA A 317 11.88 8.70 -33.03
N GLY A 318 10.63 9.11 -33.29
CA GLY A 318 10.30 10.44 -33.81
C GLY A 318 10.06 11.52 -32.76
N ASP A 319 10.03 11.18 -31.47
CA ASP A 319 9.66 12.11 -30.39
C ASP A 319 10.70 12.11 -29.27
N LYS A 320 11.33 13.28 -29.06
CA LYS A 320 12.38 13.47 -28.04
C LYS A 320 11.86 13.31 -26.61
N ASN A 321 10.62 13.68 -26.33
CA ASN A 321 10.03 13.55 -24.99
C ASN A 321 9.78 12.08 -24.68
N LEU A 322 9.24 11.33 -25.65
CA LEU A 322 9.05 9.88 -25.50
C LEU A 322 10.40 9.15 -25.38
N HIS A 323 11.41 9.56 -26.16
CA HIS A 323 12.76 9.04 -26.04
C HIS A 323 13.32 9.25 -24.62
N ASN A 324 13.24 10.47 -24.08
CA ASN A 324 13.73 10.78 -22.75
C ASN A 324 12.98 10.01 -21.65
N GLN A 325 11.66 9.88 -21.79
CA GLN A 325 10.84 9.10 -20.86
C GLN A 325 11.28 7.63 -20.88
N ALA A 326 11.43 7.03 -22.06
CA ALA A 326 11.87 5.64 -22.19
C ALA A 326 13.28 5.42 -21.61
N THR A 327 14.22 6.34 -21.87
CA THR A 327 15.58 6.28 -21.32
C THR A 327 15.59 6.37 -19.80
N LYS A 328 14.78 7.24 -19.20
CA LYS A 328 14.66 7.36 -17.73
C LYS A 328 14.15 6.05 -17.12
N LEU A 329 13.08 5.49 -17.67
CA LEU A 329 12.52 4.23 -17.21
C LEU A 329 13.53 3.08 -17.38
N ALA A 330 14.26 3.06 -18.49
CA ALA A 330 15.26 2.03 -18.77
C ALA A 330 16.39 2.05 -17.75
N GLY A 331 16.85 3.23 -17.33
CA GLY A 331 17.88 3.36 -16.29
C GLY A 331 17.46 2.78 -14.94
N ILE A 332 16.22 3.04 -14.51
CA ILE A 332 15.70 2.51 -13.24
C ILE A 332 15.63 0.98 -13.28
N LEU A 333 15.13 0.41 -14.39
CA LEU A 333 15.03 -1.04 -14.55
C LEU A 333 16.42 -1.69 -14.72
N ASP A 334 17.36 -1.03 -15.40
CA ASP A 334 18.74 -1.51 -15.53
C ASP A 334 19.43 -1.59 -14.16
N ASP A 335 19.31 -0.57 -13.31
CA ASP A 335 19.91 -0.59 -11.97
C ASP A 335 19.35 -1.74 -11.11
N TYR A 336 18.07 -2.06 -11.24
CA TYR A 336 17.46 -3.24 -10.62
C TYR A 336 18.02 -4.55 -11.19
N ASN A 337 18.05 -4.69 -12.52
CA ASN A 337 18.50 -5.91 -13.20
C ASN A 337 19.98 -6.23 -12.96
N ASN A 338 20.79 -5.21 -12.69
CA ASN A 338 22.20 -5.36 -12.32
C ASN A 338 22.42 -5.44 -10.79
N GLY A 339 21.34 -5.55 -10.00
CA GLY A 339 21.40 -5.72 -8.55
C GLY A 339 21.92 -4.51 -7.77
N LYS A 340 21.98 -3.32 -8.40
CA LYS A 340 22.35 -2.08 -7.69
C LYS A 340 21.23 -1.59 -6.79
N THR A 341 19.98 -1.93 -7.13
CA THR A 341 18.80 -1.71 -6.29
C THR A 341 18.07 -3.03 -6.08
N GLY A 342 17.38 -3.15 -4.93
CA GLY A 342 16.66 -4.37 -4.58
C GLY A 342 17.58 -5.45 -3.98
N PRO A 343 17.33 -6.73 -4.26
CA PRO A 343 17.89 -7.85 -3.51
C PRO A 343 19.34 -8.19 -3.84
N GLY A 344 20.04 -7.35 -4.60
CA GLY A 344 21.39 -7.65 -5.09
C GLY A 344 21.39 -8.53 -6.35
N HIS A 345 22.57 -8.70 -6.94
CA HIS A 345 22.78 -9.53 -8.13
C HIS A 345 23.11 -10.96 -7.71
N CYS A 346 22.66 -11.95 -8.49
CA CYS A 346 23.03 -13.34 -8.24
C CYS A 346 24.48 -13.62 -8.62
N ASP A 347 25.18 -14.44 -7.84
CA ASP A 347 26.47 -15.01 -8.22
C ASP A 347 26.34 -15.98 -9.42
#